data_AF-A0A3D1X1N6-F1
#
_entry.id   AF-A0A3D1X1N6-F1
#
_cell.length_a   1.000
_cell.length_b   1.000
_cell.length_c   1.000
_cell.angle_alpha   90.00
_cell.angle_beta   90.00
_cell.angle_gamma   90.00
#
_symmetry.space_group_name_H-M   'P 1'
#
loop_
_entity.id
_entity.type
_entity.pdbx_description
1 polymer ?
#
loop_
_entity_poly.entity_id
_entity_poly.type
_entity_poly.pdbx_seq_one_letter_code
_entity_poly.pdbx_strand_id
1 'polypeptide(L)'
;MFVKAVNSIITRKDEIIGNFGKLTEEIFNTSQNEAQLEAVRVERREIVSRMEKLNTENANVAMDQHTYQDRFKQLSSEYTEVNKHLTNLEGAIHERKS
;
A
#
# COMPACT_ATOMS: atom_id res chain seq x y z
N MET A 1 43.04 3.95 35.63
CA MET A 1 42.12 2.89 35.17
C MET A 1 40.66 3.35 35.06
N PHE A 2 40.15 4.18 35.99
CA PHE A 2 38.75 4.63 36.01
C PHE A 2 38.25 5.32 34.71
N VAL A 3 39.00 6.29 34.17
CA VAL A 3 38.60 7.06 32.98
C VAL A 3 38.39 6.17 31.74
N LYS A 4 39.22 5.14 31.54
CA LYS A 4 39.06 4.18 30.42
C LYS A 4 37.79 3.34 30.57
N ALA A 5 37.45 2.92 31.78
CA ALA A 5 36.24 2.16 32.05
C ALA A 5 34.97 3.01 31.81
N VAL A 6 34.98 4.26 32.27
CA VAL A 6 33.87 5.21 32.05
C VAL A 6 33.66 5.49 30.56
N ASN A 7 34.73 5.75 29.81
CA ASN A 7 34.62 5.99 28.36
C ASN A 7 34.01 4.79 27.62
N SER A 8 34.39 3.56 28.00
CA SER A 8 33.81 2.33 27.41
C SER A 8 32.31 2.20 27.68
N ILE A 9 31.85 2.56 28.89
CA ILE A 9 30.43 2.55 29.25
C ILE A 9 29.66 3.61 28.44
N ILE A 10 30.22 4.80 28.26
CA ILE A 10 29.61 5.87 27.46
C ILE A 10 29.48 5.43 26.00
N THR A 11 30.54 4.91 25.38
CA THR A 11 30.50 4.43 23.99
C THR A 11 29.46 3.33 23.79
N ARG A 12 29.38 2.36 24.72
CA ARG A 12 28.35 1.31 24.66
C ARG A 12 26.93 1.87 24.78
N LYS A 13 26.73 2.87 25.65
CA LYS A 13 25.44 3.54 25.78
C LYS A 13 25.04 4.23 24.46
N ASP A 14 25.97 4.94 23.84
CA ASP A 14 25.72 5.64 22.57
C ASP A 14 25.42 4.65 21.44
N GLU A 15 26.13 3.52 21.40
CA GLU A 15 25.88 2.43 20.45
C GLU A 15 24.47 1.82 20.64
N ILE A 16 24.06 1.55 21.87
CA ILE A 16 22.72 1.04 22.19
C ILE A 16 21.66 2.05 21.72
N ILE A 17 21.82 3.33 22.05
CA ILE A 17 20.87 4.38 21.66
C ILE A 17 20.78 4.49 20.13
N GLY A 18 21.92 4.47 19.43
CA GLY A 18 21.97 4.53 17.97
C GLY A 18 21.29 3.33 17.32
N ASN A 19 21.51 2.13 17.84
CA ASN A 19 20.88 0.91 17.33
C ASN A 19 19.37 0.89 17.59
N PHE A 20 18.92 1.33 18.77
CA PHE A 20 17.49 1.51 19.06
C PHE A 20 16.85 2.53 18.12
N GLY A 21 17.53 3.64 17.82
CA GLY A 21 17.06 4.65 16.88
C GLY A 21 16.83 4.06 15.48
N LYS A 22 17.82 3.34 14.94
CA LYS A 22 17.70 2.67 13.63
C LYS A 22 16.59 1.63 13.59
N LEU A 23 16.48 0.81 14.64
CA LEU A 23 15.43 -0.20 14.74
C LEU A 23 14.05 0.45 14.77
N THR A 24 13.92 1.58 15.49
CA THR A 24 12.67 2.34 15.52
C THR A 24 12.35 2.89 14.13
N GLU A 25 13.32 3.51 13.46
CA GLU A 25 13.14 4.00 12.10
C GLU A 25 12.71 2.90 11.13
N GLU A 26 13.33 1.72 11.19
CA GLU A 26 12.97 0.57 10.36
C GLU A 26 11.55 0.05 10.63
N ILE A 27 11.16 -0.07 11.90
CA ILE A 27 9.83 -0.57 12.31
C ILE A 27 8.72 0.38 11.86
N PHE A 28 8.91 1.69 12.02
CA PHE A 28 7.92 2.71 11.67
C PHE A 28 7.98 3.15 10.20
N ASN A 29 8.94 2.66 9.42
CA ASN A 29 9.06 3.01 8.00
C ASN A 29 7.91 2.38 7.18
N THR A 30 7.02 3.24 6.69
CA THR A 30 5.89 2.90 5.81
C THR A 30 6.06 3.35 4.37
N SER A 31 7.21 3.94 4.01
CA SER A 31 7.42 4.61 2.71
C SER A 31 7.12 3.70 1.52
N GLN A 32 7.52 2.43 1.60
CA GLN A 32 7.26 1.44 0.55
C GLN A 32 5.76 1.12 0.44
N ASN A 33 5.08 0.91 1.57
CA ASN A 33 3.64 0.62 1.59
C ASN A 33 2.85 1.83 1.07
N GLU A 34 3.28 3.05 1.36
CA GLU A 34 2.67 4.29 0.84
C GLU A 34 2.85 4.43 -0.67
N ALA A 35 4.04 4.15 -1.19
CA ALA A 35 4.28 4.15 -2.64
C ALA A 35 3.41 3.10 -3.35
N GLN A 36 3.29 1.91 -2.76
CA GLN A 36 2.42 0.86 -3.28
C GLN A 36 0.94 1.25 -3.19
N LEU A 37 0.53 1.90 -2.10
CA LEU A 37 -0.85 2.40 -1.93
C LEU A 37 -1.22 3.35 -3.06
N GLU A 38 -0.33 4.27 -3.44
CA GLU A 38 -0.61 5.18 -4.55
C GLU A 38 -0.64 4.50 -5.92
N ALA A 39 0.21 3.52 -6.16
CA ALA A 39 0.14 2.71 -7.38
C ALA A 39 -1.20 1.97 -7.49
N VAL A 40 -1.66 1.33 -6.41
CA VAL A 40 -2.94 0.62 -6.38
C VAL A 40 -4.13 1.58 -6.50
N ARG A 41 -4.02 2.82 -5.99
CA ARG A 41 -5.02 3.89 -6.22
C ARG A 41 -5.11 4.29 -7.69
N VAL A 42 -4.00 4.34 -8.41
CA VAL A 42 -3.99 4.56 -9.87
C VAL A 42 -4.70 3.41 -10.58
N GLU A 43 -4.32 2.16 -10.29
CA GLU A 43 -4.93 0.97 -10.88
C GLU A 43 -6.45 0.94 -10.68
N ARG A 44 -6.92 1.24 -9.46
CA ARG A 44 -8.36 1.35 -9.17
C ARG A 44 -9.05 2.39 -10.05
N ARG A 45 -8.44 3.56 -10.26
CA ARG A 45 -9.00 4.61 -11.14
C ARG A 45 -9.11 4.13 -12.58
N GLU A 46 -8.11 3.37 -13.07
CA GLU A 46 -8.14 2.80 -14.41
C GLU A 46 -9.25 1.75 -14.57
N ILE A 47 -9.47 0.90 -13.56
CA ILE A 47 -10.60 -0.05 -13.54
C ILE A 47 -11.94 0.69 -13.63
N VAL A 48 -12.13 1.75 -12.84
CA VAL A 48 -13.34 2.58 -12.88
C VAL A 48 -13.54 3.20 -14.26
N SER A 49 -12.48 3.77 -14.85
CA SER A 49 -12.54 4.34 -16.21
C SER A 49 -12.92 3.29 -17.26
N ARG A 50 -12.42 2.05 -17.14
CA ARG A 50 -12.81 0.94 -18.03
C ARG A 50 -14.27 0.54 -17.84
N MET A 51 -14.80 0.55 -16.62
CA MET A 51 -16.22 0.31 -16.35
C MET A 51 -17.12 1.37 -16.96
N GLU A 52 -16.79 2.65 -16.77
CA GLU A 52 -17.51 3.78 -17.36
C GLU A 52 -17.54 3.67 -18.88
N LYS A 53 -16.38 3.39 -19.48
CA LYS A 53 -16.26 3.16 -20.93
C LYS A 53 -17.15 2.00 -21.40
N LEU A 54 -17.11 0.84 -20.72
CA LEU A 54 -17.94 -0.31 -21.07
C LEU A 54 -19.44 0.04 -21.02
N ASN A 55 -19.87 0.79 -20.00
CA ASN A 55 -21.26 1.21 -19.85
C ASN A 55 -21.67 2.21 -20.95
N THR A 56 -20.82 3.20 -21.25
CA THR A 56 -21.05 4.16 -22.33
C THR A 56 -21.11 3.49 -23.70
N GLU A 57 -20.21 2.54 -23.98
CA GLU A 57 -20.21 1.81 -25.24
C GLU A 57 -21.51 0.99 -25.40
N ASN A 58 -21.93 0.24 -24.37
CA ASN A 58 -23.16 -0.53 -24.39
C ASN A 58 -24.43 0.35 -24.51
N ALA A 59 -24.42 1.54 -23.92
CA ALA A 59 -25.53 2.49 -24.03
C ALA A 59 -25.62 3.12 -25.43
N ASN A 60 -24.48 3.43 -26.06
CA ASN A 60 -24.43 4.05 -27.39
C ASN A 60 -24.71 3.03 -28.50
N VAL A 61 -24.17 1.82 -28.38
CA VAL A 61 -24.35 0.72 -29.33
C VAL A 61 -24.62 -0.53 -28.52
N ALA A 62 -25.85 -1.06 -28.64
CA ALA A 62 -26.27 -2.24 -27.90
C ALA A 62 -25.28 -3.38 -28.14
N MET A 63 -24.56 -3.78 -27.09
CA MET A 63 -23.68 -4.92 -27.14
C MET A 63 -24.50 -6.20 -27.05
N ASP A 64 -23.91 -7.29 -27.53
CA ASP A 64 -24.36 -8.62 -27.15
C ASP A 64 -24.37 -8.75 -25.62
N GLN A 65 -25.50 -9.18 -25.07
CA GLN A 65 -25.72 -9.12 -23.63
C GLN A 65 -24.90 -10.14 -22.86
N HIS A 66 -24.55 -11.28 -23.48
CA HIS A 66 -23.63 -12.23 -22.86
C HIS A 66 -22.23 -11.64 -22.76
N THR A 67 -21.75 -11.05 -23.85
CA THR A 67 -20.45 -10.37 -23.93
C THR A 67 -20.34 -9.21 -22.93
N TYR A 68 -21.38 -8.37 -22.82
CA TYR A 68 -21.41 -7.27 -21.86
C TYR A 68 -21.33 -7.78 -20.42
N GLN A 69 -22.13 -8.79 -20.07
CA GLN A 69 -22.17 -9.35 -18.72
C GLN A 69 -20.82 -9.96 -18.32
N ASP A 70 -20.15 -10.67 -19.21
CA ASP A 70 -18.86 -11.29 -18.92
C ASP A 70 -17.78 -10.24 -18.67
N ARG A 71 -17.71 -9.20 -19.52
CA ARG A 71 -16.78 -8.07 -19.33
C ARG A 71 -17.07 -7.31 -18.05
N PHE A 72 -18.35 -7.07 -17.75
CA PHE A 72 -18.76 -6.37 -16.53
C PHE A 72 -18.40 -7.17 -15.27
N LYS A 73 -18.62 -8.50 -15.27
CA LYS A 73 -18.23 -9.39 -14.17
C LYS A 73 -16.73 -9.39 -13.96
N GLN A 74 -15.95 -9.45 -15.04
CA GLN A 74 -14.49 -9.39 -14.96
C GLN A 74 -14.04 -8.08 -14.30
N LEU A 75 -14.49 -6.93 -14.80
CA LEU A 75 -14.13 -5.63 -14.23
C LEU A 75 -14.58 -5.50 -12.77
N SER A 76 -15.76 -6.03 -12.44
CA SER A 76 -16.26 -6.05 -11.06
C SER A 76 -15.36 -6.88 -10.14
N SER A 77 -14.88 -8.03 -10.61
CA SER A 77 -13.90 -8.84 -9.87
C SER A 77 -12.57 -8.10 -9.68
N GLU A 78 -12.05 -7.48 -10.73
CA GLU A 78 -10.83 -6.65 -10.65
C GLU A 78 -11.00 -5.52 -9.63
N TYR A 79 -12.16 -4.85 -9.62
CA TYR A 79 -12.48 -3.79 -8.66
C TYR A 79 -12.57 -4.29 -7.21
N THR A 80 -13.16 -5.47 -6.99
CA THR A 80 -13.21 -6.06 -5.64
C THR A 80 -11.81 -6.38 -5.12
N GLU A 81 -10.95 -7.00 -5.94
CA GLU A 81 -9.60 -7.37 -5.53
C GLU A 81 -8.72 -6.14 -5.28
N VAL A 82 -8.78 -5.11 -6.16
CA VAL A 82 -8.00 -3.88 -5.97
C VAL A 82 -8.40 -3.15 -4.68
N ASN A 83 -9.69 -3.12 -4.33
CA ASN A 83 -10.15 -2.52 -3.09
C ASN A 83 -9.70 -3.29 -1.85
N LYS A 84 -9.72 -4.62 -1.90
CA LYS A 84 -9.19 -5.46 -0.83
C LYS A 84 -7.70 -5.19 -0.61
N HIS A 85 -6.94 -5.04 -1.69
CA HIS A 85 -5.53 -4.69 -1.61
C HIS A 85 -5.31 -3.30 -1.00
N LEU A 86 -6.11 -2.29 -1.39
CA LEU A 86 -6.09 -0.95 -0.77
C LEU A 86 -6.33 -1.03 0.74
N THR A 87 -7.40 -1.71 1.17
CA THR A 87 -7.74 -1.84 2.59
C THR A 87 -6.62 -2.51 3.38
N ASN A 88 -5.98 -3.54 2.82
CA ASN A 88 -4.86 -4.21 3.47
C ASN A 88 -3.64 -3.29 3.62
N LEU A 89 -3.31 -2.49 2.60
CA LEU A 89 -2.19 -1.54 2.66
C LEU A 89 -2.47 -0.40 3.64
N GLU A 90 -3.68 0.15 3.63
CA GLU A 90 -4.10 1.19 4.59
C GLU A 90 -4.05 0.66 6.02
N GLY A 91 -4.49 -0.58 6.26
CA GLY A 91 -4.37 -1.26 7.55
C GLY A 91 -2.91 -1.43 7.98
N ALA A 92 -2.05 -1.95 7.10
CA ALA A 92 -0.63 -2.16 7.41
C ALA A 92 0.13 -0.86 7.70
N ILE A 93 -0.21 0.23 7.01
CA ILE A 93 0.35 1.57 7.29
C ILE A 93 -0.15 2.06 8.65
N HIS A 94 -1.44 1.90 8.94
CA HIS A 94 -2.03 2.34 10.20
C HIS A 94 -1.43 1.60 11.41
N GLU A 95 -1.28 0.27 11.31
CA GLU A 95 -0.68 -0.57 12.35
C GLU A 95 0.77 -0.18 12.65
N ARG A 96 1.54 0.19 11.62
CA ARG A 96 2.94 0.62 11.81
C ARG A 96 3.09 2.06 12.27
N LYS A 97 2.07 2.91 12.16
CA LYS A 97 2.12 4.32 12.59
C LYS A 97 1.47 4.59 13.93
N SER A 98 0.67 3.65 14.43
CA SER A 98 0.02 3.69 15.75
C SER A 98 0.98 3.32 16.86
#